data_AF-A0A7J2KKQ7-F1
#
_entry.id   AF-A0A7J2KKQ7-F1
#
_cell.length_a   1.000
_cell.length_b   1.000
_cell.length_c   1.000
_cell.angle_alpha   90.00
_cell.angle_beta   90.00
_cell.angle_gamma   90.00
#
_symmetry.space_group_name_H-M   'P 1'
#
loop_
_entity.id
_entity.type
_entity.pdbx_description
1 polymer ?
#
loop_
_entity_poly.entity_id
_entity_poly.type
_entity_poly.pdbx_seq_one_letter_code
_entity_poly.pdbx_strand_id
1 'polypeptide(L)'
;LSLAAPDKDRDWSKEGIESIQKFMIRVINYFKNVKIGKADAKIESKLNKAIKQVTEDIENFRYNLAVIKIRELFNFLPDKTSKDVLEKNLKLLHPFCPHITEELWSKLGNKEFISLEKWPVSDEKKINEKLEKQEQAVEKLAEDINNIKNLIGGKKAKAFIYVLPNELRNYGENLGLIKKKTGLDIEIYSVADKNKRDPENKSKKVKPERPGIYLE
;
A
#
# COMPACT_ATOMS: atom_id res chain seq x y z
N LEU A 1 13.26 -8.31 -15.85
CA LEU A 1 11.78 -8.27 -15.86
C LEU A 1 11.19 -7.05 -15.15
N SER A 2 11.46 -6.77 -13.86
CA SER A 2 10.79 -5.62 -13.21
C SER A 2 11.21 -4.23 -13.73
N LEU A 3 12.33 -4.12 -14.44
CA LEU A 3 12.83 -2.85 -14.98
C LEU A 3 12.62 -2.74 -16.49
N ALA A 4 12.48 -3.85 -17.21
CA ALA A 4 12.39 -3.84 -18.66
C ALA A 4 11.01 -3.37 -19.12
N ALA A 5 10.99 -2.36 -19.98
CA ALA A 5 9.82 -1.99 -20.76
C ALA A 5 10.10 -2.37 -22.23
N PRO A 6 9.10 -2.79 -23.02
CA PRO A 6 9.33 -3.26 -24.40
C PRO A 6 10.05 -2.25 -25.30
N ASP A 7 9.88 -0.96 -24.98
CA ASP A 7 10.33 0.21 -25.74
C ASP A 7 11.62 0.86 -25.18
N LYS A 8 12.18 0.33 -24.08
CA LYS A 8 13.33 0.96 -23.40
C LYS A 8 14.47 -0.02 -23.15
N ASP A 9 15.66 0.38 -23.58
CA ASP A 9 16.89 -0.27 -23.21
C ASP A 9 17.10 -0.20 -21.69
N ARG A 10 17.71 -1.25 -21.15
CA ARG A 10 18.00 -1.35 -19.73
C ARG A 10 19.37 -1.94 -19.48
N ASP A 11 20.13 -1.21 -18.67
CA ASP A 11 21.38 -1.68 -18.14
C ASP A 11 21.16 -2.52 -16.87
N TRP A 12 21.96 -3.57 -16.77
CA TRP A 12 22.03 -4.40 -15.59
C TRP A 12 22.64 -3.61 -14.43
N SER A 13 21.90 -3.49 -13.31
CA SER A 13 22.36 -2.79 -12.11
C SER A 13 22.41 -3.73 -10.91
N LYS A 14 23.48 -3.63 -10.10
CA LYS A 14 23.62 -4.42 -8.87
C LYS A 14 22.52 -4.08 -7.87
N GLU A 15 22.20 -2.80 -7.75
CA GLU A 15 21.19 -2.26 -6.84
C GLU A 15 19.79 -2.79 -7.17
N GLY A 16 19.47 -2.93 -8.47
CA GLY A 16 18.22 -3.50 -8.94
C GLY A 16 18.05 -4.97 -8.53
N ILE A 17 19.12 -5.76 -8.62
CA ILE A 17 19.11 -7.18 -8.24
C ILE A 17 18.94 -7.31 -6.73
N GLU A 18 19.70 -6.54 -5.94
CA GLU A 18 19.59 -6.54 -4.49
C GLU A 18 18.17 -6.14 -4.04
N SER A 19 17.54 -5.17 -4.72
CA SER A 19 16.15 -4.78 -4.46
C SER A 19 15.15 -5.90 -4.75
N ILE A 20 15.36 -6.69 -5.81
CA ILE A 20 14.53 -7.86 -6.12
C ILE A 20 14.72 -8.96 -5.09
N GLN A 21 15.97 -9.25 -4.72
CA GLN A 21 16.26 -10.26 -3.70
C GLN A 21 15.63 -9.89 -2.36
N LYS A 22 15.77 -8.65 -1.89
CA LYS A 22 15.15 -8.16 -0.64
C LYS A 22 13.63 -8.30 -0.67
N PHE A 23 13.00 -7.99 -1.80
CA PHE A 23 11.57 -8.18 -1.98
C PHE A 23 11.17 -9.67 -1.87
N MET A 24 11.87 -10.57 -2.54
CA MET A 24 11.56 -12.00 -2.48
C MET A 24 11.73 -12.60 -1.08
N ILE A 25 12.80 -12.22 -0.38
CA ILE A 25 13.00 -12.62 1.02
C ILE A 25 11.83 -12.14 1.89
N ARG A 26 11.36 -10.91 1.69
CA ARG A 26 10.21 -10.38 2.40
C ARG A 26 8.92 -11.14 2.10
N VAL A 27 8.67 -11.49 0.85
CA VAL A 27 7.51 -12.32 0.46
C VAL A 27 7.56 -13.66 1.18
N ILE A 28 8.70 -14.36 1.13
CA ILE A 28 8.87 -15.66 1.80
C ILE A 28 8.64 -15.54 3.31
N ASN A 29 9.23 -14.52 3.95
CA ASN A 29 9.05 -14.27 5.39
C ASN A 29 7.60 -13.93 5.75
N TYR A 30 6.89 -13.21 4.88
CA TYR A 30 5.47 -12.92 5.07
C TYR A 30 4.64 -14.21 5.09
N PHE A 31 4.77 -15.06 4.08
CA PHE A 31 4.03 -16.33 3.99
C PHE A 31 4.39 -17.31 5.11
N LYS A 32 5.60 -17.24 5.67
CA LYS A 32 5.99 -18.05 6.83
C LYS A 32 5.25 -17.66 8.11
N ASN A 33 4.93 -16.38 8.27
CA ASN A 33 4.41 -15.82 9.53
C ASN A 33 2.92 -15.45 9.47
N VAL A 34 2.32 -15.36 8.28
CA VAL A 34 0.93 -14.96 8.09
C VAL A 34 -0.03 -15.94 8.76
N LYS A 35 -1.05 -15.41 9.43
CA LYS A 35 -2.12 -16.20 10.04
C LYS A 35 -3.34 -16.24 9.12
N ILE A 36 -3.85 -17.44 8.87
CA ILE A 36 -5.08 -17.61 8.07
C ILE A 36 -6.29 -17.20 8.93
N GLY A 37 -7.17 -16.38 8.37
CA GLY A 37 -8.35 -15.83 9.04
C GLY A 37 -9.37 -15.27 8.06
N LYS A 38 -10.07 -14.21 8.47
CA LYS A 38 -10.97 -13.45 7.59
C LYS A 38 -10.19 -12.31 6.94
N ALA A 39 -10.49 -12.02 5.67
CA ALA A 39 -9.97 -10.86 5.00
C ALA A 39 -10.72 -9.60 5.45
N ASP A 40 -10.00 -8.48 5.49
CA ASP A 40 -10.59 -7.16 5.64
C ASP A 40 -11.16 -6.70 4.28
N ALA A 41 -12.27 -5.97 4.30
CA ALA A 41 -12.88 -5.38 3.10
C ALA A 41 -11.87 -4.47 2.35
N LYS A 42 -10.98 -3.81 3.10
CA LYS A 42 -9.93 -2.95 2.54
C LYS A 42 -8.93 -3.74 1.69
N ILE A 43 -8.47 -4.91 2.16
CA ILE A 43 -7.54 -5.73 1.39
C ILE A 43 -8.23 -6.42 0.21
N GLU A 44 -9.50 -6.83 0.36
CA GLU A 44 -10.28 -7.38 -0.76
C GLU A 44 -10.45 -6.34 -1.88
N SER A 45 -10.77 -5.09 -1.54
CA SER A 45 -10.88 -4.01 -2.53
C SER A 45 -9.57 -3.79 -3.29
N LYS A 46 -8.44 -3.69 -2.57
CA LYS A 46 -7.11 -3.52 -3.17
C LYS A 46 -6.74 -4.69 -4.08
N LEU A 47 -7.00 -5.92 -3.63
CA LEU A 47 -6.70 -7.11 -4.40
C LEU A 47 -7.48 -7.15 -5.71
N ASN A 48 -8.80 -6.88 -5.69
CA ASN A 48 -9.61 -6.88 -6.91
C ASN A 48 -9.13 -5.82 -7.91
N LYS A 49 -8.79 -4.62 -7.43
CA LYS A 49 -8.20 -3.59 -8.29
C LYS A 49 -6.85 -4.00 -8.86
N ALA A 50 -5.97 -4.55 -8.03
CA ALA A 50 -4.66 -5.02 -8.46
C ALA A 50 -4.80 -6.13 -9.51
N ILE A 51 -5.72 -7.08 -9.33
CA ILE A 51 -6.01 -8.12 -10.35
C ILE A 51 -6.38 -7.46 -11.68
N LYS A 52 -7.32 -6.50 -11.69
CA LYS A 52 -7.72 -5.81 -12.92
C LYS A 52 -6.54 -5.12 -13.60
N GLN A 53 -5.80 -4.32 -12.85
CA GLN A 53 -4.70 -3.51 -13.38
C GLN A 53 -3.47 -4.33 -13.81
N VAL A 54 -3.16 -5.41 -13.09
CA VAL A 54 -2.06 -6.32 -13.43
C VAL A 54 -2.41 -7.15 -14.65
N THR A 55 -3.67 -7.59 -14.77
CA THR A 55 -4.14 -8.30 -15.97
C THR A 55 -4.00 -7.42 -17.21
N GLU A 56 -4.50 -6.19 -17.14
CA GLU A 56 -4.37 -5.21 -18.23
C GLU A 56 -2.90 -4.94 -18.60
N ASP A 57 -2.01 -4.80 -17.61
CA ASP A 57 -0.59 -4.60 -17.86
C ASP A 57 0.07 -5.80 -18.52
N ILE A 58 -0.26 -7.02 -18.11
CA ILE A 58 0.30 -8.25 -18.70
C ILE A 58 -0.18 -8.39 -20.16
N GLU A 59 -1.46 -8.15 -20.42
CA GLU A 59 -2.05 -8.21 -21.77
C GLU A 59 -1.42 -7.18 -22.73
N ASN A 60 -1.07 -6.00 -22.21
CA ASN A 60 -0.40 -4.95 -22.97
C ASN A 60 1.14 -5.01 -22.91
N PHE A 61 1.71 -6.13 -22.46
CA PHE A 61 3.16 -6.34 -22.36
C PHE A 61 3.91 -5.33 -21.46
N ARG A 62 3.19 -4.64 -20.55
CA ARG A 62 3.72 -3.66 -19.58
C ARG A 62 4.15 -4.33 -18.26
N TYR A 63 5.01 -5.34 -18.36
CA TYR A 63 5.38 -6.21 -17.23
C TYR A 63 6.03 -5.48 -16.05
N ASN A 64 6.80 -4.44 -16.30
CA ASN A 64 7.39 -3.60 -15.26
C ASN A 64 6.30 -2.95 -14.37
N LEU A 65 5.23 -2.44 -14.98
CA LEU A 65 4.11 -1.83 -14.25
C LEU A 65 3.33 -2.89 -13.46
N ALA A 66 3.11 -4.06 -14.05
CA ALA A 66 2.51 -5.20 -13.35
C ALA A 66 3.29 -5.55 -12.08
N VAL A 67 4.62 -5.67 -12.17
CA VAL A 67 5.47 -5.99 -11.00
C VAL A 67 5.46 -4.89 -9.95
N ILE A 68 5.41 -3.61 -10.34
CA ILE A 68 5.28 -2.48 -9.39
C ILE A 68 3.98 -2.61 -8.61
N LYS A 69 2.86 -2.82 -9.29
CA LYS A 69 1.53 -2.99 -8.65
C LYS A 69 1.48 -4.22 -7.74
N ILE A 70 2.09 -5.33 -8.14
CA ILE A 70 2.21 -6.53 -7.29
C ILE A 70 3.01 -6.21 -6.03
N ARG A 71 4.17 -5.55 -6.16
CA ARG A 71 4.98 -5.14 -5.00
C ARG A 71 4.22 -4.24 -4.04
N GLU A 72 3.48 -3.28 -4.57
CA GLU A 72 2.63 -2.39 -3.78
C GLU A 72 1.56 -3.17 -3.04
N LEU A 73 0.88 -4.11 -3.69
CA LEU A 73 -0.12 -4.97 -3.05
C LEU A 73 0.47 -5.74 -1.86
N PHE A 74 1.66 -6.32 -2.02
CA PHE A 74 2.39 -7.01 -0.93
C PHE A 74 2.73 -6.08 0.26
N ASN A 75 2.78 -4.76 0.06
CA ASN A 75 2.98 -3.82 1.16
C ASN A 75 1.75 -3.62 2.04
N PHE A 76 0.56 -3.87 1.50
CA PHE A 76 -0.71 -3.69 2.20
C PHE A 76 -1.25 -4.96 2.84
N LEU A 77 -0.57 -6.10 2.64
CA LEU A 77 -0.98 -7.35 3.21
C LEU A 77 -0.85 -7.33 4.75
N PRO A 78 -1.95 -7.61 5.48
CA PRO A 78 -1.91 -7.67 6.94
C PRO A 78 -1.32 -8.99 7.43
N ASP A 79 -0.93 -9.04 8.72
CA ASP A 79 -0.41 -10.26 9.36
C ASP A 79 -1.44 -11.39 9.48
N LYS A 80 -2.73 -11.06 9.31
CA LYS A 80 -3.84 -12.01 9.29
C LYS A 80 -4.77 -11.71 8.12
N THR A 81 -4.97 -12.66 7.22
CA THR A 81 -5.86 -12.52 6.05
C THR A 81 -6.47 -13.87 5.64
N SER A 82 -7.40 -13.87 4.68
CA SER A 82 -7.98 -15.10 4.16
C SER A 82 -7.01 -15.86 3.26
N LYS A 83 -7.18 -17.19 3.20
CA LYS A 83 -6.41 -18.04 2.28
C LYS A 83 -6.60 -17.62 0.82
N ASP A 84 -7.83 -17.29 0.43
CA ASP A 84 -8.17 -16.80 -0.93
C ASP A 84 -7.36 -15.56 -1.33
N VAL A 85 -7.18 -14.60 -0.40
CA VAL A 85 -6.33 -13.41 -0.67
C VAL A 85 -4.89 -13.83 -0.93
N LEU A 86 -4.34 -14.73 -0.12
CA LEU A 86 -2.96 -15.23 -0.27
C LEU A 86 -2.76 -15.96 -1.60
N GLU A 87 -3.70 -16.83 -1.95
CA GLU A 87 -3.68 -17.60 -3.19
C GLU A 87 -3.72 -16.69 -4.42
N LYS A 88 -4.61 -15.70 -4.45
CA LYS A 88 -4.69 -14.74 -5.55
C LYS A 88 -3.42 -13.90 -5.67
N ASN A 89 -2.80 -13.50 -4.56
CA ASN A 89 -1.50 -12.81 -4.58
C ASN A 89 -0.39 -13.68 -5.20
N LEU A 90 -0.35 -14.97 -4.86
CA LEU A 90 0.62 -15.90 -5.47
C LEU A 90 0.35 -16.08 -6.97
N LYS A 91 -0.91 -16.17 -7.40
CA LYS A 91 -1.27 -16.30 -8.81
C LYS A 91 -0.81 -15.08 -9.62
N LEU A 92 -0.95 -13.87 -9.09
CA LEU A 92 -0.45 -12.65 -9.75
C LEU A 92 1.08 -12.63 -9.88
N LEU A 93 1.79 -13.16 -8.88
CA LEU A 93 3.25 -13.20 -8.87
C LEU A 93 3.83 -14.37 -9.70
N HIS A 94 3.05 -15.41 -9.95
CA HIS A 94 3.49 -16.67 -10.55
C HIS A 94 4.21 -16.51 -11.90
N PRO A 95 3.72 -15.70 -12.87
CA PRO A 95 4.41 -15.52 -14.16
C PRO A 95 5.84 -14.97 -14.03
N PHE A 96 6.14 -14.29 -12.91
CA PHE A 96 7.44 -13.66 -12.67
C PHE A 96 8.37 -14.49 -11.79
N CYS A 97 7.82 -15.29 -10.88
CA CYS A 97 8.58 -16.04 -9.88
C CYS A 97 8.00 -17.46 -9.66
N PRO A 98 7.90 -18.29 -10.72
CA PRO A 98 7.09 -19.51 -10.71
C PRO A 98 7.51 -20.48 -9.61
N HIS A 99 8.80 -20.78 -9.49
CA HIS A 99 9.33 -21.73 -8.51
C HIS A 99 9.04 -21.32 -7.05
N ILE A 100 9.22 -20.05 -6.72
CA ILE A 100 8.96 -19.55 -5.35
C ILE A 100 7.46 -19.61 -5.07
N THR A 101 6.63 -19.23 -6.03
CA THR A 101 5.18 -19.27 -5.85
C THR A 101 4.64 -20.69 -5.72
N GLU A 102 5.18 -21.68 -6.44
CA GLU A 102 4.81 -23.10 -6.30
C GLU A 102 5.11 -23.63 -4.89
N GLU A 103 6.31 -23.35 -4.38
CA GLU A 103 6.68 -23.74 -3.02
C GLU A 103 5.78 -23.10 -1.96
N LEU A 104 5.46 -21.80 -2.11
CA LEU A 104 4.57 -21.09 -1.19
C LEU A 104 3.11 -21.59 -1.31
N TRP A 105 2.67 -21.93 -2.52
CA TRP A 105 1.35 -22.49 -2.79
C TRP A 105 1.16 -23.85 -2.11
N SER A 106 2.14 -24.73 -2.23
CA SER A 106 2.19 -26.01 -1.51
C SER A 106 2.14 -25.81 0.01
N LYS A 107 2.87 -24.82 0.54
CA LYS A 107 2.84 -24.47 1.98
C LYS A 107 1.49 -23.96 2.48
N LEU A 108 0.63 -23.43 1.60
CA LEU A 108 -0.76 -23.10 1.94
C LEU A 108 -1.65 -24.35 2.00
N GLY A 109 -1.13 -25.53 1.70
CA GLY A 109 -1.85 -26.81 1.70
C GLY A 109 -2.54 -27.12 0.38
N ASN A 110 -2.17 -26.45 -0.71
CA ASN A 110 -2.69 -26.74 -2.03
C ASN A 110 -1.90 -27.89 -2.67
N LYS A 111 -2.61 -28.78 -3.38
CA LYS A 111 -2.04 -30.01 -3.94
C LYS A 111 -1.69 -29.91 -5.42
N GLU A 112 -2.48 -29.13 -6.16
CA GLU A 112 -2.26 -28.90 -7.58
C GLU A 112 -1.24 -27.78 -7.80
N PHE A 113 -0.57 -27.82 -8.95
CA PHE A 113 0.39 -26.80 -9.34
C PHE A 113 -0.30 -25.47 -9.63
N ILE A 114 0.25 -24.36 -9.13
CA ILE A 114 -0.28 -23.03 -9.41
C ILE A 114 -0.19 -22.68 -10.90
N SER A 115 0.72 -23.30 -11.64
CA SER A 115 0.83 -23.16 -13.11
C SER A 115 -0.39 -23.69 -13.88
N LEU A 116 -1.16 -24.62 -13.31
CA LEU A 116 -2.38 -25.17 -13.92
C LEU A 116 -3.65 -24.46 -13.46
N GLU A 117 -3.52 -23.60 -12.45
CA GLU A 117 -4.63 -22.86 -11.89
C GLU A 117 -5.12 -21.75 -12.82
N LYS A 118 -6.42 -21.46 -12.74
CA LYS A 118 -7.00 -20.33 -13.48
C LYS A 118 -6.48 -19.00 -12.93
N TRP A 119 -6.23 -18.07 -13.85
CA TRP A 119 -5.92 -16.68 -13.54
C TRP A 119 -7.04 -16.04 -12.70
N PRO A 120 -6.72 -15.26 -11.65
CA PRO A 120 -7.74 -14.64 -10.82
C PRO A 120 -8.55 -13.60 -11.60
N VAL A 121 -9.86 -13.57 -11.35
CA VAL A 121 -10.78 -12.59 -11.97
C VAL A 121 -11.15 -11.54 -10.93
N SER A 122 -11.14 -10.28 -11.34
CA SER A 122 -11.53 -9.14 -10.49
C SER A 122 -13.04 -9.08 -10.33
N ASP A 123 -13.51 -8.91 -9.10
CA ASP A 123 -14.90 -8.59 -8.79
C ASP A 123 -15.03 -7.07 -8.56
N GLU A 124 -15.58 -6.37 -9.56
CA GLU A 124 -15.74 -4.92 -9.52
C GLU A 124 -16.63 -4.45 -8.37
N LYS A 125 -17.58 -5.27 -7.91
CA LYS A 125 -18.47 -4.92 -6.79
C LYS A 125 -17.72 -4.85 -5.46
N LYS A 126 -16.55 -5.49 -5.37
CA LYS A 126 -15.68 -5.44 -4.20
C LYS A 126 -14.71 -4.27 -4.22
N ILE A 127 -14.59 -3.56 -5.34
CA ILE A 127 -13.77 -2.35 -5.45
C ILE A 127 -14.56 -1.19 -4.83
N ASN A 128 -14.10 -0.73 -3.67
CA ASN A 128 -14.76 0.33 -2.93
C ASN A 128 -14.02 1.67 -3.16
N GLU A 129 -14.53 2.45 -4.10
CA GLU A 129 -13.96 3.77 -4.44
C GLU A 129 -13.84 4.73 -3.25
N LYS A 130 -14.76 4.63 -2.26
CA LYS A 130 -14.72 5.48 -1.07
C LYS A 130 -13.48 5.17 -0.22
N LEU A 131 -13.16 3.88 -0.05
CA LEU A 131 -11.94 3.47 0.67
C LEU A 131 -10.69 3.95 -0.08
N GLU A 132 -10.71 3.94 -1.41
CA GLU A 132 -9.58 4.44 -2.21
C GLU A 132 -9.34 5.93 -2.04
N LYS A 133 -10.40 6.74 -2.14
CA LYS A 133 -10.30 8.19 -1.91
C LYS A 133 -9.77 8.50 -0.51
N GLN A 134 -10.24 7.75 0.49
CA GLN A 134 -9.78 7.86 1.86
C GLN A 134 -8.29 7.54 2.02
N GLU A 135 -7.79 6.52 1.32
CA GLU A 135 -6.37 6.19 1.32
C GLU A 135 -5.52 7.22 0.58
N GLN A 136 -5.94 7.66 -0.61
CA GLN A 136 -5.26 8.70 -1.37
C GLN A 136 -5.13 9.99 -0.55
N ALA A 137 -6.17 10.34 0.20
CA ALA A 137 -6.14 11.47 1.11
C ALA A 137 -5.12 11.30 2.26
N VAL A 138 -4.92 10.08 2.75
CA VAL A 138 -3.88 9.73 3.75
C VAL A 138 -2.48 9.80 3.15
N GLU A 139 -2.29 9.28 1.93
CA GLU A 139 -0.99 9.31 1.26
C GLU A 139 -0.57 10.74 0.93
N LYS A 140 -1.48 11.53 0.37
CA LYS A 140 -1.27 12.94 0.09
C LYS A 140 -0.90 13.73 1.34
N LEU A 141 -1.57 13.46 2.46
CA LEU A 141 -1.22 14.08 3.75
C LEU A 141 0.22 13.75 4.17
N ALA A 142 0.64 12.49 4.04
CA ALA A 142 2.02 12.09 4.37
C ALA A 142 3.05 12.78 3.45
N GLU A 143 2.73 12.92 2.16
CA GLU A 143 3.56 13.66 1.19
C GLU A 143 3.63 15.16 1.53
N ASP A 144 2.49 15.79 1.82
CA ASP A 144 2.43 17.20 2.22
C ASP A 144 3.27 17.46 3.49
N ILE A 145 3.20 16.56 4.48
CA ILE A 145 4.06 16.63 5.68
C ILE A 145 5.54 16.55 5.32
N ASN A 146 5.93 15.61 4.46
CA ASN A 146 7.33 15.46 4.05
C ASN A 146 7.82 16.67 3.23
N ASN A 147 6.97 17.23 2.37
CA ASN A 147 7.29 18.44 1.62
C ASN A 147 7.50 19.63 2.57
N ILE A 148 6.61 19.84 3.54
CA ILE A 148 6.75 20.91 4.54
C ILE A 148 8.01 20.69 5.41
N LYS A 149 8.29 19.44 5.80
CA LYS A 149 9.50 19.08 6.56
C LYS A 149 10.77 19.44 5.79
N ASN A 150 10.82 19.14 4.51
CA ASN A 150 11.97 19.45 3.65
C ASN A 150 12.14 20.96 3.41
N LEU A 151 11.04 21.72 3.36
CA LEU A 151 11.07 23.17 3.17
C LEU A 151 11.54 23.95 4.41
N ILE A 152 11.10 23.54 5.60
CA ILE A 152 11.39 24.32 6.82
C ILE A 152 12.80 24.03 7.36
N GLY A 153 13.35 22.84 7.12
CA GLY A 153 14.64 22.43 7.68
C GLY A 153 14.65 22.29 9.21
N GLY A 154 15.61 21.53 9.76
CA GLY A 154 15.79 21.34 11.21
C GLY A 154 15.19 20.04 11.79
N LYS A 155 15.56 19.74 13.05
CA LYS A 155 15.04 18.59 13.81
C LYS A 155 13.65 18.91 14.37
N LYS A 156 12.62 18.77 13.54
CA LYS A 156 11.23 18.77 14.02
C LYS A 156 10.88 17.43 14.63
N ALA A 157 10.16 17.46 15.75
CA ALA A 157 9.81 16.25 16.48
C ALA A 157 8.33 15.89 16.29
N LYS A 158 7.47 16.89 16.03
CA LYS A 158 6.02 16.71 16.15
C LYS A 158 5.23 17.40 15.03
N ALA A 159 4.17 16.74 14.58
CA ALA A 159 3.21 17.26 13.61
C ALA A 159 1.81 17.29 14.22
N PHE A 160 1.15 18.43 14.11
CA PHE A 160 -0.24 18.66 14.49
C PHE A 160 -1.08 18.76 13.22
N ILE A 161 -2.07 17.89 13.12
CA ILE A 161 -2.93 17.77 11.93
C ILE A 161 -4.36 18.14 12.32
N TYR A 162 -5.01 19.00 11.53
CA TYR A 162 -6.38 19.44 11.76
C TYR A 162 -7.27 18.92 10.64
N VAL A 163 -8.30 18.18 11.01
CA VAL A 163 -9.22 17.51 10.08
C VAL A 163 -10.67 17.87 10.38
N LEU A 164 -11.55 17.68 9.40
CA LEU A 164 -12.99 17.79 9.62
C LEU A 164 -13.49 16.63 10.50
N PRO A 165 -14.59 16.80 11.28
CA PRO A 165 -15.06 15.77 12.21
C PRO A 165 -15.37 14.42 11.56
N ASN A 166 -15.88 14.44 10.32
CA ASN A 166 -16.20 13.25 9.53
C ASN A 166 -14.95 12.50 9.00
N GLU A 167 -13.79 13.16 8.96
CA GLU A 167 -12.52 12.60 8.46
C GLU A 167 -11.63 12.09 9.60
N LEU A 168 -11.90 12.52 10.84
CA LEU A 168 -11.11 12.19 12.02
C LEU A 168 -10.87 10.70 12.18
N ARG A 169 -11.92 9.89 11.98
CA ARG A 169 -11.83 8.43 12.08
C ARG A 169 -10.87 7.84 11.06
N ASN A 170 -10.94 8.27 9.79
CA ASN A 170 -10.09 7.76 8.72
C ASN A 170 -8.60 8.05 9.00
N TYR A 171 -8.27 9.29 9.32
CA TYR A 171 -6.88 9.66 9.61
C TYR A 171 -6.38 9.04 10.93
N GLY A 172 -7.25 8.91 11.93
CA GLY A 172 -6.94 8.25 13.19
C GLY A 172 -6.61 6.76 13.04
N GLU A 173 -7.43 6.01 12.28
CA GLU A 173 -7.18 4.58 12.00
C GLU A 173 -5.86 4.37 11.22
N ASN A 174 -5.43 5.34 10.41
CA ASN A 174 -4.20 5.26 9.62
C ASN A 174 -3.00 6.01 10.25
N LEU A 175 -3.10 6.48 11.50
CA LEU A 175 -2.04 7.27 12.16
C LEU A 175 -0.69 6.54 12.20
N GLY A 176 -0.68 5.23 12.46
CA GLY A 176 0.54 4.42 12.46
C GLY A 176 1.26 4.40 11.11
N LEU A 177 0.50 4.38 10.01
CA LEU A 177 1.05 4.44 8.65
C LEU A 177 1.68 5.81 8.37
N ILE A 178 0.99 6.89 8.76
CA ILE A 178 1.48 8.27 8.55
C ILE A 178 2.75 8.51 9.38
N LYS A 179 2.80 8.06 10.64
CA LYS A 179 3.99 8.12 11.49
C LYS A 179 5.16 7.38 10.85
N LYS A 180 4.94 6.16 10.35
CA LYS A 180 5.98 5.36 9.68
C LYS A 180 6.50 6.03 8.41
N LYS A 181 5.63 6.65 7.60
CA LYS A 181 6.03 7.32 6.34
C LYS A 181 6.76 8.65 6.56
N THR A 182 6.42 9.39 7.61
CA THR A 182 6.97 10.74 7.87
C THR A 182 8.13 10.75 8.88
N GLY A 183 8.18 9.73 9.74
CA GLY A 183 9.14 9.61 10.84
C GLY A 183 8.92 10.64 11.95
N LEU A 184 7.75 11.28 12.02
CA LEU A 184 7.39 12.29 13.03
C LEU A 184 6.40 11.71 14.04
N ASP A 185 6.39 12.25 15.26
CA ASP A 185 5.24 12.05 16.14
C ASP A 185 4.07 12.91 15.65
N ILE A 186 2.86 12.37 15.69
CA ILE A 186 1.69 12.96 15.05
C ILE A 186 0.53 12.96 16.02
N GLU A 187 -0.11 14.12 16.15
CA GLU A 187 -1.39 14.31 16.81
C GLU A 187 -2.42 14.86 15.84
N ILE A 188 -3.61 14.26 15.83
CA ILE A 188 -4.72 14.66 14.97
C ILE A 188 -5.81 15.27 15.84
N TYR A 189 -6.25 16.47 15.47
CA TYR A 189 -7.32 17.21 16.12
C TYR A 189 -8.47 17.44 15.14
N SER A 190 -9.69 17.39 15.65
CA SER A 190 -10.85 17.91 14.93
C SER A 190 -10.82 19.44 14.97
N VAL A 191 -11.23 20.09 13.87
CA VAL A 191 -11.44 21.54 13.86
C VAL A 191 -12.44 22.00 14.93
N ALA A 192 -13.35 21.12 15.37
CA ALA A 192 -14.32 21.38 16.42
C ALA A 192 -13.75 21.28 17.85
N ASP A 193 -12.54 20.75 18.04
CA ASP A 193 -11.97 20.53 19.37
C ASP A 193 -11.63 21.87 20.04
N LYS A 194 -12.04 22.02 21.31
CA LYS A 194 -11.79 23.23 22.12
C LYS A 194 -10.36 23.30 22.66
N ASN A 195 -9.73 22.15 22.92
CA ASN A 195 -8.39 22.04 23.51
C ASN A 195 -7.29 21.79 22.48
N LYS A 196 -7.53 22.09 21.19
CA LYS A 196 -6.53 21.89 20.14
C LYS A 196 -5.38 22.89 20.28
N ARG A 197 -4.14 22.42 20.15
CA ARG A 197 -2.94 23.25 20.10
C ARG A 197 -2.74 23.76 18.68
N ASP A 198 -3.20 24.98 18.36
CA ASP A 198 -3.11 25.58 17.01
C ASP A 198 -2.49 26.99 17.01
N PRO A 199 -1.15 27.10 17.14
CA PRO A 199 -0.46 28.40 17.23
C PRO A 199 -0.62 29.27 15.98
N GLU A 200 -0.79 28.67 14.80
CA GLU A 200 -0.87 29.37 13.51
C GLU A 200 -2.29 29.45 12.92
N ASN A 201 -3.33 29.10 13.70
CA ASN A 201 -4.73 29.06 13.24
C ASN A 201 -4.93 28.23 11.95
N LYS A 202 -4.15 27.15 11.75
CA LYS A 202 -4.26 26.28 10.57
C LYS A 202 -5.63 25.60 10.50
N SER A 203 -6.29 25.38 11.64
CA SER A 203 -7.64 24.78 11.71
C SER A 203 -8.71 25.58 10.97
N LYS A 204 -8.55 26.91 10.84
CA LYS A 204 -9.52 27.77 10.11
C LYS A 204 -9.42 27.65 8.58
N LYS A 205 -8.31 27.14 8.07
CA LYS A 205 -8.04 27.01 6.62
C LYS A 205 -8.30 25.60 6.08
N VAL A 206 -8.77 24.69 6.93
CA VAL A 206 -9.09 23.30 6.57
C VAL A 206 -10.24 23.26 5.58
N LYS A 207 -10.10 22.41 4.56
CA LYS A 207 -11.16 22.09 3.59
C LYS A 207 -11.33 20.57 3.51
N PRO A 208 -12.46 20.06 2.98
CA PRO A 208 -12.60 18.63 2.71
C PRO A 208 -11.41 18.08 1.94
N GLU A 209 -10.87 16.94 2.38
CA GLU A 209 -9.70 16.26 1.82
C GLU A 209 -8.40 17.11 1.81
N ARG A 210 -8.38 18.23 2.54
CA ARG A 210 -7.23 19.14 2.67
C ARG A 210 -7.04 19.51 4.15
N PRO A 211 -6.43 18.62 4.93
CA PRO A 211 -6.15 18.85 6.34
C PRO A 211 -5.17 20.01 6.53
N GLY A 212 -5.29 20.70 7.67
CA GLY A 212 -4.34 21.70 8.11
C GLY A 212 -3.14 21.02 8.75
N ILE A 213 -1.93 21.48 8.47
CA ILE A 213 -0.69 20.89 9.00
C ILE A 213 0.12 21.98 9.70
N TYR A 214 0.57 21.67 10.91
CA TYR A 214 1.50 22.49 11.69
C TYR A 214 2.63 21.59 12.21
N LEU A 215 3.89 21.97 11.99
CA LEU A 215 5.05 21.18 12.40
C LEU A 215 5.86 21.95 13.46
N GLU A 216 6.15 21.29 14.57
CA GLU A 216 6.94 21.79 15.71
C GLU A 216 8.24 20.96 15.88
#